data_AF-A0A1E4JVR9-F1
#
_entry.id   AF-A0A1E4JVR9-F1
#
_cell.length_a   1.000
_cell.length_b   1.000
_cell.length_c   1.000
_cell.angle_alpha   90.00
_cell.angle_beta   90.00
_cell.angle_gamma   90.00
#
_symmetry.space_group_name_H-M   'P 1'
#
loop_
_entity.id
_entity.type
_entity.pdbx_description
1 polymer ?
#
loop_
_entity_poly.entity_id
_entity_poly.type
_entity_poly.pdbx_seq_one_letter_code
_entity_poly.pdbx_strand_id
1 'polypeptide(L)'
;MMKPAPRFASILVVALFALGLLRAIPLLSHAPLLAIANSFDQARYTGCFELFPDRPATIRPDENSPNAPFEYYRFQRNPVRLCYGSSELLSQAAAVAVYALEEARGIERHSVRWLGGLRLVVLSLLVAVFCRAWWRRGNWPAALANAAVFALVLTDPADTLYFSTFYAEATALLAAYALFNLILLEAHSAWSRRGAILLALAALLLATSKIQHLVLPLCLAVGVLAFGRWHAPRWPWQGWALLAGAVVGAVFQFAQLGRNDLMMQSIRSFNRANIVFTGLLPAAADPVATTRRLGLPDACAAHSGKSAWQLPGLAEEVCPGMDKVGRLIVVRELLREPMAMLRFFRNGVAVLNPWLPRNLGHVEGEVLGKLPAQFLSWNGLLDRTPWLRYLLFALPLLAALRALRRSDRFALLSLLVAVLMPATFGITIFGDGLADVAKQGHLIFNAALSWSVVALVLGLCALRRGSAAGSGAHGMDAVELDQQLGPADVAEQHEPLRRIG
;
A
#
# COMPACT_ATOMS: atom_id res chain seq x y z
N MET A 1 -20.95 -25.70 -16.43
CA MET A 1 -20.53 -24.81 -17.54
C MET A 1 -20.29 -23.40 -17.01
N MET A 2 -19.11 -22.82 -17.25
CA MET A 2 -18.88 -21.40 -16.94
C MET A 2 -19.67 -20.54 -17.92
N LYS A 3 -20.48 -19.60 -17.44
CA LYS A 3 -21.13 -18.62 -18.33
C LYS A 3 -20.05 -17.79 -19.02
N PRO A 4 -20.04 -17.66 -20.36
CA PRO A 4 -19.06 -16.85 -21.06
C PRO A 4 -19.12 -15.42 -20.53
N ALA A 5 -17.95 -14.83 -20.29
CA ALA A 5 -17.88 -13.45 -19.88
C ALA A 5 -18.44 -12.55 -20.99
N PRO A 6 -19.20 -11.50 -20.65
CA PRO A 6 -19.82 -10.67 -21.66
C PRO A 6 -18.75 -9.84 -22.38
N ARG A 7 -18.87 -9.70 -23.71
CA ARG A 7 -17.90 -8.98 -24.56
C ARG A 7 -17.59 -7.57 -24.05
N PHE A 8 -18.61 -6.86 -23.54
CA PHE A 8 -18.44 -5.51 -23.00
C PHE A 8 -17.43 -5.46 -21.84
N ALA A 9 -17.33 -6.51 -21.01
CA ALA A 9 -16.42 -6.50 -19.87
C ALA A 9 -14.95 -6.55 -20.33
N SER A 10 -14.64 -7.25 -21.41
CA SER A 10 -13.29 -7.24 -21.99
C SER A 10 -12.94 -5.87 -22.55
N ILE A 11 -13.88 -5.23 -23.26
CA ILE A 11 -13.70 -3.86 -23.80
C ILE A 11 -13.42 -2.88 -22.66
N LEU A 12 -14.21 -2.94 -21.57
CA LEU A 12 -14.00 -2.07 -20.41
C LEU A 12 -12.66 -2.33 -19.72
N VAL A 13 -12.25 -3.59 -19.56
CA VAL A 13 -10.92 -3.91 -19.01
C VAL A 13 -9.82 -3.27 -19.86
N VAL A 14 -9.86 -3.43 -21.19
CA VAL A 14 -8.87 -2.84 -22.10
C VAL A 14 -8.90 -1.31 -22.04
N ALA A 15 -10.09 -0.70 -22.02
CA ALA A 15 -10.25 0.75 -21.91
C ALA A 15 -9.68 1.30 -20.60
N LEU A 16 -9.88 0.60 -19.48
CA LEU A 16 -9.30 0.97 -18.18
C LEU A 16 -7.78 0.82 -18.17
N PHE A 17 -7.23 -0.22 -18.81
CA PHE A 17 -5.78 -0.33 -19.01
C PHE A 17 -5.23 0.85 -19.81
N ALA A 18 -5.86 1.19 -20.93
CA ALA A 18 -5.47 2.34 -21.74
C ALA A 18 -5.55 3.64 -20.93
N LEU A 19 -6.61 3.84 -20.15
CA LEU A 19 -6.76 5.00 -19.26
C LEU A 19 -5.62 5.08 -18.23
N GLY A 20 -5.28 3.98 -17.57
CA GLY A 20 -4.19 3.95 -16.60
C GLY A 20 -2.84 4.32 -17.22
N LEU A 21 -2.54 3.78 -18.41
CA LEU A 21 -1.33 4.11 -19.15
C LEU A 21 -1.31 5.57 -19.64
N LEU A 22 -2.45 6.06 -20.14
CA LEU A 22 -2.62 7.47 -20.56
C LEU A 22 -2.46 8.46 -19.41
N ARG A 23 -2.67 8.03 -18.15
CA ARG A 23 -2.38 8.84 -16.96
C ARG A 23 -0.92 8.77 -16.55
N ALA A 24 -0.36 7.56 -16.49
CA ALA A 24 0.99 7.35 -15.97
C ALA A 24 2.09 7.81 -16.94
N ILE A 25 1.97 7.50 -18.24
CA ILE A 25 3.04 7.76 -19.23
C ILE A 25 3.33 9.26 -19.35
N PRO A 26 2.35 10.16 -19.53
CA PRO A 26 2.62 11.59 -19.63
C PRO A 26 3.28 12.17 -18.36
N LEU A 27 2.93 11.65 -17.18
CA LEU A 27 3.54 12.07 -15.92
C LEU A 27 5.00 11.62 -15.84
N LEU A 28 5.28 10.34 -16.12
CA LEU A 28 6.63 9.78 -16.04
C LEU A 28 7.57 10.32 -17.12
N SER A 29 7.03 10.74 -18.27
CA SER A 29 7.79 11.31 -19.39
C SER A 29 7.87 12.84 -19.38
N HIS A 30 7.25 13.50 -18.38
CA HIS A 30 7.19 14.96 -18.31
C HIS A 30 8.60 15.58 -18.17
N ALA A 31 8.80 16.73 -18.82
CA ALA A 31 9.97 17.59 -18.70
C ALA A 31 9.50 19.01 -18.33
N PRO A 32 9.91 19.60 -17.19
CA PRO A 32 10.86 19.08 -16.19
C PRO A 32 10.36 17.80 -15.48
N LEU A 33 11.24 17.03 -14.83
CA LEU A 33 10.86 15.80 -14.14
C LEU A 33 9.77 16.05 -13.07
N LEU A 34 8.75 15.19 -13.08
CA LEU A 34 7.77 15.08 -12.00
C LEU A 34 8.07 13.84 -11.14
N ALA A 35 8.59 14.06 -9.94
CA ALA A 35 8.90 13.01 -8.97
C ALA A 35 8.98 13.57 -7.55
N ILE A 36 9.03 12.72 -6.52
CA ILE A 36 9.16 13.22 -5.14
C ILE A 36 10.63 13.50 -4.79
N ALA A 37 10.88 14.72 -4.29
CA ALA A 37 12.18 15.18 -3.82
C ALA A 37 12.75 14.30 -2.68
N ASN A 38 14.07 14.29 -2.51
CA ASN A 38 14.75 13.40 -1.58
C ASN A 38 14.75 13.92 -0.13
N SER A 39 14.14 13.17 0.78
CA SER A 39 14.12 13.41 2.23
C SER A 39 15.21 12.62 2.97
N PHE A 40 16.36 12.36 2.32
CA PHE A 40 17.44 11.44 2.73
C PHE A 40 17.15 9.94 2.57
N ASP A 41 15.88 9.51 2.64
CA ASP A 41 15.52 8.08 2.52
C ASP A 41 16.02 7.44 1.22
N GLN A 42 16.03 8.18 0.10
CA GLN A 42 16.49 7.65 -1.19
C GLN A 42 17.98 7.28 -1.16
N ALA A 43 18.82 8.13 -0.55
CA ALA A 43 20.27 7.95 -0.49
C ALA A 43 20.70 6.65 0.22
N ARG A 44 19.85 6.13 1.12
CA ARG A 44 20.08 4.86 1.82
C ARG A 44 20.05 3.66 0.88
N TYR A 45 19.30 3.73 -0.22
CA TYR A 45 19.20 2.67 -1.21
C TYR A 45 20.19 2.90 -2.35
N THR A 46 20.30 4.14 -2.84
CA THR A 46 21.17 4.43 -3.97
C THR A 46 22.66 4.25 -3.64
N GLY A 47 23.04 4.44 -2.37
CA GLY A 47 24.39 4.14 -1.91
C GLY A 47 24.77 2.65 -2.02
N CYS A 48 23.82 1.72 -2.11
CA CYS A 48 24.13 0.31 -2.38
C CYS A 48 24.74 0.10 -3.78
N PHE A 49 24.58 1.06 -4.68
CA PHE A 49 25.06 1.03 -6.06
C PHE A 49 26.05 2.15 -6.38
N GLU A 50 26.47 2.93 -5.38
CA GLU A 50 27.25 4.17 -5.56
C GLU A 50 26.62 5.12 -6.59
N LEU A 51 25.29 5.12 -6.68
CA LEU A 51 24.54 5.95 -7.63
C LEU A 51 23.94 7.13 -6.86
N PHE A 52 24.15 8.37 -7.31
CA PHE A 52 23.65 9.54 -6.59
C PHE A 52 23.25 10.66 -7.57
N PRO A 53 22.43 11.64 -7.14
CA PRO A 53 22.03 12.75 -7.99
C PRO A 53 23.23 13.49 -8.58
N ASP A 54 23.14 13.86 -9.85
CA ASP A 54 24.11 14.71 -10.53
C ASP A 54 23.99 16.15 -10.02
N ARG A 55 24.98 16.59 -9.24
CA ARG A 55 24.97 17.90 -8.57
C ARG A 55 26.38 18.48 -8.46
N PRO A 56 26.53 19.79 -8.18
CA PRO A 56 27.85 20.39 -7.97
C PRO A 56 28.66 19.62 -6.94
N ALA A 57 29.96 19.42 -7.22
CA ALA A 57 30.87 18.64 -6.37
C ALA A 57 31.04 19.20 -4.95
N THR A 58 30.62 20.45 -4.71
CA THR A 58 30.60 21.08 -3.39
C THR A 58 29.52 20.52 -2.47
N ILE A 59 28.52 19.82 -3.00
CA ILE A 59 27.42 19.22 -2.26
C ILE A 59 27.68 17.72 -2.15
N ARG A 60 27.72 17.16 -0.94
CA ARG A 60 28.03 15.73 -0.77
C ARG A 60 26.98 14.85 -1.44
N PRO A 61 27.34 13.71 -2.07
CA PRO A 61 26.40 12.83 -2.78
C PRO A 61 25.20 12.32 -1.99
N ASP A 62 25.28 12.23 -0.67
CA ASP A 62 24.21 11.72 0.21
C ASP A 62 23.34 12.79 0.88
N GLU A 63 23.66 14.07 0.73
CA GLU A 63 22.87 15.15 1.31
C GLU A 63 21.42 15.12 0.81
N ASN A 64 20.48 15.41 1.72
CA ASN A 64 19.07 15.52 1.37
C ASN A 64 18.82 16.67 0.40
N SER A 65 17.71 16.59 -0.34
CA SER A 65 17.31 17.62 -1.27
C SER A 65 15.79 17.75 -1.30
N PRO A 66 15.17 18.19 -0.19
CA PRO A 66 13.71 18.21 -0.06
C PRO A 66 13.04 19.21 -1.00
N ASN A 67 13.79 20.19 -1.50
CA ASN A 67 13.26 21.28 -2.32
C ASN A 67 12.79 20.81 -3.70
N ALA A 68 13.52 19.94 -4.40
CA ALA A 68 13.18 19.49 -5.74
C ALA A 68 13.74 18.08 -6.00
N PRO A 69 13.08 17.27 -6.84
CA PRO A 69 13.65 16.02 -7.36
C PRO A 69 14.76 16.30 -8.38
N PHE A 70 15.56 15.26 -8.67
CA PHE A 70 16.61 15.28 -9.69
C PHE A 70 16.30 14.24 -10.77
N GLU A 71 16.46 14.63 -12.04
CA GLU A 71 16.36 13.71 -13.17
C GLU A 71 17.60 12.84 -13.32
N TYR A 72 18.77 13.45 -13.24
CA TYR A 72 20.02 12.78 -13.61
C TYR A 72 20.78 12.29 -12.39
N TYR A 73 21.31 11.08 -12.52
CA TYR A 73 22.15 10.41 -11.53
C TYR A 73 23.45 9.95 -12.19
N ARG A 74 24.51 9.85 -11.39
CA ARG A 74 25.83 9.39 -11.82
C ARG A 74 26.39 8.40 -10.82
N PHE A 75 27.23 7.49 -11.31
CA PHE A 75 28.04 6.64 -10.43
C PHE A 75 29.14 7.48 -9.80
N GLN A 76 29.08 7.63 -8.47
CA GLN A 76 30.02 8.45 -7.71
C GLN A 76 30.18 7.89 -6.30
N ARG A 77 31.43 7.88 -5.82
CA ARG A 77 31.73 7.42 -4.47
C ARG A 77 31.23 8.42 -3.44
N ASN A 78 30.63 7.90 -2.38
CA ASN A 78 30.29 8.68 -1.20
C ASN A 78 31.23 8.29 -0.06
N PRO A 79 31.82 9.26 0.68
CA PRO A 79 32.71 8.96 1.80
C PRO A 79 32.01 8.16 2.92
N VAL A 80 30.67 8.25 3.01
CA VAL A 80 29.87 7.48 3.95
C VAL A 80 29.24 6.29 3.21
N ARG A 81 29.54 5.08 3.67
CA ARG A 81 28.91 3.87 3.12
C ARG A 81 27.45 3.81 3.55
N LEU A 82 26.55 4.08 2.60
CA LEU A 82 25.11 3.95 2.78
C LEU A 82 24.66 2.71 2.02
N CYS A 83 24.14 1.72 2.71
CA CYS A 83 23.40 0.65 2.04
C CYS A 83 22.41 0.02 2.99
N TYR A 84 21.14 0.32 2.75
CA TYR A 84 20.02 -0.28 3.43
C TYR A 84 19.41 -1.37 2.54
N GLY A 85 19.64 -2.63 2.94
CA GLY A 85 19.05 -3.82 2.32
C GLY A 85 17.53 -3.77 2.36
N SER A 86 16.91 -3.81 1.19
CA SER A 86 15.46 -3.78 0.98
C SER A 86 15.09 -4.55 -0.28
N SER A 87 13.85 -5.04 -0.37
CA SER A 87 13.31 -5.59 -1.62
C SER A 87 13.27 -4.56 -2.75
N GLU A 88 13.26 -3.27 -2.43
CA GLU A 88 13.33 -2.18 -3.40
C GLU A 88 14.60 -2.26 -4.27
N LEU A 89 15.69 -2.79 -3.72
CA LEU A 89 16.96 -2.95 -4.43
C LEU A 89 16.82 -3.84 -5.67
N LEU A 90 15.81 -4.71 -5.76
CA LEU A 90 15.57 -5.53 -6.96
C LEU A 90 15.17 -4.67 -8.16
N SER A 91 14.29 -3.69 -7.96
CA SER A 91 13.85 -2.80 -9.05
C SER A 91 14.95 -1.81 -9.42
N GLN A 92 15.69 -1.32 -8.42
CA GLN A 92 16.82 -0.44 -8.62
C GLN A 92 17.99 -1.13 -9.32
N ALA A 93 18.33 -2.37 -8.95
CA ALA A 93 19.39 -3.13 -9.60
C ALA A 93 19.13 -3.34 -11.10
N ALA A 94 17.86 -3.57 -11.48
CA ALA A 94 17.49 -3.68 -12.88
C ALA A 94 17.69 -2.35 -13.64
N ALA A 95 17.38 -1.20 -13.04
CA ALA A 95 17.69 0.11 -13.63
C ALA A 95 19.19 0.39 -13.67
N VAL A 96 19.93 0.06 -12.61
CA VAL A 96 21.39 0.17 -12.54
C VAL A 96 22.07 -0.67 -13.62
N ALA A 97 21.55 -1.85 -13.94
CA ALA A 97 22.06 -2.66 -15.05
C ALA A 97 21.89 -1.94 -16.41
N VAL A 98 20.79 -1.21 -16.60
CA VAL A 98 20.61 -0.35 -17.80
C VAL A 98 21.63 0.79 -17.79
N TYR A 99 21.86 1.43 -16.64
CA TYR A 99 22.82 2.53 -16.51
C TYR A 99 24.27 2.07 -16.75
N ALA A 100 24.65 0.89 -16.27
CA ALA A 100 25.97 0.31 -16.57
C ALA A 100 26.17 0.05 -18.08
N LEU A 101 25.11 -0.34 -18.80
CA LEU A 101 25.16 -0.47 -20.26
C LEU A 101 25.24 0.90 -20.96
N GLU A 102 24.65 1.94 -20.38
CA GLU A 102 24.78 3.32 -20.83
C GLU A 102 26.20 3.86 -20.62
N GLU A 103 26.82 3.62 -19.45
CA GLU A 103 28.24 3.98 -19.18
C GLU A 103 29.19 3.30 -20.16
N ALA A 104 28.97 2.01 -20.45
CA ALA A 104 29.76 1.27 -21.44
C ALA A 104 29.68 1.88 -22.85
N ARG A 105 28.68 2.73 -23.12
CA ARG A 105 28.49 3.49 -24.37
C ARG A 105 28.90 4.96 -24.25
N GLY A 106 29.53 5.36 -23.14
CA GLY A 106 30.01 6.71 -22.90
C GLY A 106 28.95 7.70 -22.36
N ILE A 107 27.79 7.21 -21.92
CA ILE A 107 26.76 8.06 -21.29
C ILE A 107 27.04 8.12 -19.78
N GLU A 108 27.43 9.29 -19.27
CA GLU A 108 27.81 9.46 -17.86
C GLU A 108 26.67 9.90 -16.93
N ARG A 109 25.51 10.27 -17.50
CA ARG A 109 24.34 10.78 -16.76
C ARG A 109 23.11 9.95 -17.08
N HIS A 110 22.47 9.43 -16.04
CA HIS A 110 21.39 8.46 -16.17
C HIS A 110 20.07 9.03 -15.68
N SER A 111 19.03 8.97 -16.52
CA SER A 111 17.72 9.49 -16.16
C SER A 111 16.93 8.50 -15.31
N VAL A 112 16.38 8.95 -14.17
CA VAL A 112 15.48 8.15 -13.31
C VAL A 112 14.18 7.72 -13.99
N ARG A 113 13.86 8.28 -15.17
CA ARG A 113 12.69 7.85 -15.95
C ARG A 113 12.77 6.39 -16.37
N TRP A 114 13.97 5.81 -16.52
CA TRP A 114 14.13 4.38 -16.78
C TRP A 114 13.58 3.53 -15.64
N LEU A 115 13.90 3.90 -14.39
CA LEU A 115 13.34 3.26 -13.20
C LEU A 115 11.81 3.43 -13.15
N GLY A 116 11.31 4.63 -13.49
CA GLY A 116 9.88 4.90 -13.59
C GLY A 116 9.16 4.01 -14.61
N GLY A 117 9.71 3.91 -15.82
CA GLY A 117 9.20 3.06 -16.88
C GLY A 117 9.21 1.57 -16.51
N LEU A 118 10.30 1.08 -15.91
CA LEU A 118 10.40 -0.29 -15.44
C LEU A 118 9.30 -0.63 -14.42
N ARG A 119 9.09 0.23 -13.42
CA ARG A 119 8.06 0.03 -12.39
C ARG A 119 6.64 0.09 -12.98
N LEU A 120 6.39 0.97 -13.94
CA LEU A 120 5.12 1.00 -14.66
C LEU A 120 4.88 -0.29 -15.45
N VAL A 121 5.91 -0.84 -16.10
CA VAL A 121 5.83 -2.14 -16.79
C VAL A 121 5.52 -3.25 -15.80
N VAL A 122 6.22 -3.32 -14.67
CA VAL A 122 5.98 -4.33 -13.62
C VAL A 122 4.55 -4.22 -13.08
N LEU A 123 4.08 -3.00 -12.76
CA LEU A 123 2.71 -2.76 -12.33
C LEU A 123 1.70 -3.26 -13.37
N SER A 124 1.86 -2.85 -14.62
CA SER A 124 0.95 -3.18 -15.71
C SER A 124 0.88 -4.70 -15.95
N LEU A 125 2.03 -5.39 -15.91
CA LEU A 125 2.11 -6.83 -16.02
C LEU A 125 1.43 -7.54 -14.84
N LEU A 126 1.67 -7.08 -13.60
CA LEU A 126 1.01 -7.63 -12.42
C LEU A 126 -0.52 -7.51 -12.53
N VAL A 127 -1.02 -6.33 -12.87
CA VAL A 127 -2.46 -6.09 -13.06
C VAL A 127 -3.02 -7.00 -14.16
N ALA A 128 -2.32 -7.12 -15.30
CA ALA A 128 -2.77 -7.93 -16.42
C ALA A 128 -2.85 -9.41 -16.05
N VAL A 129 -1.85 -9.91 -15.32
CA VAL A 129 -1.82 -11.28 -14.78
C VAL A 129 -2.99 -11.52 -13.84
N PHE A 130 -3.30 -10.60 -12.92
CA PHE A 130 -4.42 -10.76 -12.00
C PHE A 130 -5.79 -10.62 -12.70
N CYS A 131 -5.95 -9.68 -13.63
CA CYS A 131 -7.15 -9.61 -14.48
C CYS A 131 -7.37 -10.94 -15.22
N ARG A 132 -6.32 -11.51 -15.83
CA ARG A 132 -6.37 -12.83 -16.50
C ARG A 132 -6.71 -13.95 -15.51
N ALA A 133 -6.16 -13.93 -14.30
CA ALA A 133 -6.44 -14.94 -13.28
C ALA A 133 -7.91 -14.90 -12.84
N TRP A 134 -8.47 -13.72 -12.58
CA TRP A 134 -9.88 -13.54 -12.26
C TRP A 134 -10.79 -13.96 -13.42
N TRP A 135 -10.41 -13.61 -14.65
CA TRP A 135 -11.14 -13.99 -15.86
C TRP A 135 -11.20 -15.50 -16.06
N ARG A 136 -10.07 -16.20 -15.89
CA ARG A 136 -9.98 -17.66 -16.00
C ARG A 136 -10.82 -18.39 -14.96
N ARG A 137 -11.10 -17.76 -13.81
CA ARG A 137 -11.99 -18.28 -12.76
C ARG A 137 -13.46 -17.92 -13.00
N GLY A 138 -13.81 -17.34 -14.16
CA GLY A 138 -15.16 -16.92 -14.49
C GLY A 138 -15.65 -15.68 -13.72
N ASN A 139 -14.76 -14.98 -12.99
CA ASN A 139 -15.11 -13.82 -12.18
C ASN A 139 -14.73 -12.52 -12.91
N TRP A 140 -15.40 -12.25 -14.03
CA TRP A 140 -15.18 -11.03 -14.81
C TRP A 140 -15.42 -9.73 -14.02
N PRO A 141 -16.36 -9.63 -13.03
CA PRO A 141 -16.48 -8.42 -12.23
C PRO A 141 -15.23 -8.11 -11.42
N ALA A 142 -14.56 -9.12 -10.87
CA ALA A 142 -13.30 -8.93 -10.14
C ALA A 142 -12.17 -8.52 -11.10
N ALA A 143 -12.13 -9.07 -12.32
CA ALA A 143 -11.16 -8.64 -13.34
C ALA A 143 -11.38 -7.17 -13.74
N LEU A 144 -12.65 -6.76 -13.88
CA LEU A 144 -13.02 -5.37 -14.17
C LEU A 144 -12.66 -4.44 -13.01
N ALA A 145 -12.97 -4.85 -11.77
CA ALA A 145 -12.62 -4.09 -10.57
C ALA A 145 -11.09 -3.92 -10.44
N ASN A 146 -10.33 -4.98 -10.75
CA ASN A 146 -8.87 -4.95 -10.74
C ASN A 146 -8.29 -3.97 -11.78
N ALA A 147 -8.85 -3.94 -13.00
CA ALA A 147 -8.47 -2.97 -14.02
C ALA A 147 -8.86 -1.54 -13.64
N ALA A 148 -10.01 -1.36 -12.97
CA ALA A 148 -10.44 -0.06 -12.49
C ALA A 148 -9.53 0.47 -11.37
N VAL A 149 -9.10 -0.39 -10.44
CA VAL A 149 -8.12 -0.03 -9.40
C VAL A 149 -6.79 0.41 -10.03
N PHE A 150 -6.33 -0.28 -11.07
CA PHE A 150 -5.15 0.17 -11.82
C PHE A 150 -5.32 1.58 -12.38
N ALA A 151 -6.39 1.81 -13.15
CA ALA A 151 -6.62 3.07 -13.86
C ALA A 151 -6.91 4.28 -12.95
N LEU A 152 -7.57 4.03 -11.82
CA LEU A 152 -8.10 5.08 -10.95
C LEU A 152 -7.25 5.29 -9.70
N VAL A 153 -6.49 4.29 -9.24
CA VAL A 153 -5.74 4.35 -7.98
C VAL A 153 -4.26 4.20 -8.24
N LEU A 154 -3.82 3.05 -8.77
CA LEU A 154 -2.39 2.72 -8.86
C LEU A 154 -1.62 3.57 -9.87
N THR A 155 -2.32 4.19 -10.84
CA THR A 155 -1.77 5.18 -11.77
C THR A 155 -2.16 6.62 -11.41
N ASP A 156 -2.62 6.87 -10.19
CA ASP A 156 -2.80 8.23 -9.69
C ASP A 156 -1.43 8.91 -9.50
N PRO A 157 -1.30 10.21 -9.81
CA PRO A 157 -0.07 10.97 -9.55
C PRO A 157 0.48 10.82 -8.12
N ALA A 158 -0.39 10.60 -7.13
CA ALA A 158 0.04 10.38 -5.76
C ALA A 158 0.95 9.15 -5.59
N ASP A 159 0.80 8.13 -6.44
CA ASP A 159 1.63 6.93 -6.47
C ASP A 159 2.71 7.01 -7.55
N THR A 160 2.37 7.47 -8.77
CA THR A 160 3.30 7.44 -9.89
C THR A 160 4.46 8.41 -9.73
N LEU A 161 4.33 9.48 -8.92
CA LEU A 161 5.48 10.33 -8.58
C LEU A 161 6.59 9.58 -7.82
N TYR A 162 6.29 8.47 -7.16
CA TYR A 162 7.32 7.62 -6.54
C TYR A 162 8.05 6.75 -7.57
N PHE A 163 7.49 6.50 -8.76
CA PHE A 163 8.07 5.54 -9.69
C PHE A 163 9.41 6.01 -10.26
N SER A 164 9.57 7.31 -10.51
CA SER A 164 10.84 7.92 -10.94
C SER A 164 11.70 8.40 -9.77
N THR A 165 11.74 7.65 -8.66
CA THR A 165 12.53 7.96 -7.46
C THR A 165 13.17 6.71 -6.88
N PHE A 166 14.13 6.83 -5.97
CA PHE A 166 14.68 5.67 -5.26
C PHE A 166 14.00 5.39 -3.91
N TYR A 167 12.79 5.92 -3.71
CA TYR A 167 11.93 5.57 -2.58
C TYR A 167 11.47 4.11 -2.65
N ALA A 168 11.22 3.51 -1.48
CA ALA A 168 10.76 2.12 -1.34
C ALA A 168 9.22 1.98 -1.40
N GLU A 169 8.54 3.11 -1.37
CA GLU A 169 7.10 3.29 -1.44
C GLU A 169 6.51 2.61 -2.69
N ALA A 170 7.22 2.66 -3.82
CA ALA A 170 6.82 1.97 -5.04
C ALA A 170 6.80 0.44 -4.86
N THR A 171 7.87 -0.16 -4.33
CA THR A 171 7.89 -1.61 -4.06
C THR A 171 6.89 -2.01 -2.98
N ALA A 172 6.70 -1.19 -1.93
CA ALA A 172 5.69 -1.42 -0.91
C ALA A 172 4.28 -1.48 -1.53
N LEU A 173 3.96 -0.56 -2.44
CA LEU A 173 2.70 -0.56 -3.19
C LEU A 173 2.52 -1.82 -4.05
N LEU A 174 3.53 -2.17 -4.86
CA LEU A 174 3.49 -3.35 -5.73
C LEU A 174 3.34 -4.65 -4.93
N ALA A 175 4.09 -4.78 -3.84
CA ALA A 175 4.04 -5.95 -2.97
C ALA A 175 2.69 -6.07 -2.25
N ALA A 176 2.16 -4.97 -1.70
CA ALA A 176 0.84 -4.96 -1.05
C ALA A 176 -0.28 -5.31 -2.06
N TYR A 177 -0.23 -4.73 -3.26
CA TYR A 177 -1.19 -5.03 -4.33
C TYR A 177 -1.17 -6.51 -4.74
N ALA A 178 0.03 -7.08 -4.94
CA ALA A 178 0.19 -8.49 -5.26
C ALA A 178 -0.31 -9.39 -4.12
N LEU A 179 0.02 -9.04 -2.88
CA LEU A 179 -0.40 -9.77 -1.68
C LEU A 179 -1.92 -9.85 -1.57
N PHE A 180 -2.63 -8.71 -1.70
CA PHE A 180 -4.09 -8.66 -1.62
C PHE A 180 -4.74 -9.51 -2.71
N ASN A 181 -4.28 -9.39 -3.96
CA ASN A 181 -4.82 -10.19 -5.06
C ASN A 181 -4.57 -11.69 -4.86
N LEU A 182 -3.37 -12.09 -4.42
CA LEU A 182 -3.07 -13.49 -4.14
C LEU A 182 -3.93 -14.04 -3.01
N ILE A 183 -4.13 -13.30 -1.92
CA ILE A 183 -5.00 -13.72 -0.81
C ILE A 183 -6.44 -13.93 -1.31
N LEU A 184 -6.97 -12.99 -2.07
CA LEU A 184 -8.36 -13.05 -2.56
C LEU A 184 -8.55 -14.12 -3.63
N LEU A 185 -7.56 -14.33 -4.51
CA LEU A 185 -7.59 -15.39 -5.51
C LEU A 185 -7.54 -16.74 -4.82
N GLU A 186 -6.61 -16.95 -3.89
CA GLU A 186 -6.49 -18.21 -3.16
C GLU A 186 -7.56 -18.38 -2.08
N ALA A 187 -8.43 -17.39 -1.86
CA ALA A 187 -9.58 -17.57 -0.97
C ALA A 187 -10.47 -18.73 -1.45
N HIS A 188 -10.67 -19.69 -0.54
CA HIS A 188 -11.42 -20.93 -0.74
C HIS A 188 -10.82 -21.92 -1.76
N SER A 189 -9.54 -21.77 -2.15
CA SER A 189 -8.86 -22.81 -2.92
C SER A 189 -8.31 -23.91 -2.00
N ALA A 190 -8.24 -25.12 -2.54
CA ALA A 190 -7.44 -26.18 -1.94
C ALA A 190 -5.95 -25.75 -1.87
N TRP A 191 -5.20 -26.40 -0.99
CA TRP A 191 -3.77 -26.11 -0.85
C TRP A 191 -3.04 -26.20 -2.20
N SER A 192 -2.17 -25.23 -2.46
CA SER A 192 -1.34 -25.18 -3.65
C SER A 192 0.07 -24.73 -3.28
N ARG A 193 1.07 -25.56 -3.60
CA ARG A 193 2.49 -25.22 -3.39
C ARG A 193 2.85 -23.89 -4.06
N ARG A 194 2.41 -23.70 -5.30
CA ARG A 194 2.65 -22.45 -6.05
C ARG A 194 2.00 -21.25 -5.36
N GLY A 195 0.75 -21.39 -4.92
CA GLY A 195 0.04 -20.34 -4.19
C GLY A 195 0.74 -19.98 -2.88
N ALA A 196 1.21 -20.98 -2.13
CA ALA A 196 1.93 -20.80 -0.88
C ALA A 196 3.27 -20.07 -1.08
N ILE A 197 4.06 -20.47 -2.08
CA ILE A 197 5.33 -19.79 -2.41
C ILE A 197 5.08 -18.34 -2.81
N LEU A 198 4.11 -18.07 -3.68
CA LEU A 198 3.82 -16.71 -4.12
C LEU A 198 3.32 -15.82 -2.98
N LEU A 199 2.47 -16.33 -2.08
CA LEU A 199 2.01 -15.60 -0.90
C LEU A 199 3.16 -15.30 0.06
N ALA A 200 4.01 -16.29 0.34
CA ALA A 200 5.17 -16.11 1.20
C ALA A 200 6.15 -15.09 0.59
N LEU A 201 6.41 -15.15 -0.71
CA LEU A 201 7.28 -14.21 -1.41
C LEU A 201 6.71 -12.79 -1.39
N ALA A 202 5.41 -12.61 -1.67
CA ALA A 202 4.78 -11.29 -1.62
C ALA A 202 4.79 -10.70 -0.19
N ALA A 203 4.56 -11.53 0.84
CA ALA A 203 4.67 -11.11 2.24
C ALA A 203 6.11 -10.72 2.61
N LEU A 204 7.10 -11.50 2.16
CA LEU A 204 8.53 -11.20 2.34
C LEU A 204 8.89 -9.86 1.68
N LEU A 205 8.51 -9.65 0.42
CA LEU A 205 8.79 -8.42 -0.32
C LEU A 205 8.17 -7.19 0.36
N LEU A 206 6.94 -7.31 0.89
CA LEU A 206 6.30 -6.23 1.63
C LEU A 206 7.02 -5.96 2.95
N ALA A 207 7.35 -7.01 3.73
CA ALA A 207 8.05 -6.87 5.00
C ALA A 207 9.43 -6.23 4.83
N THR A 208 10.14 -6.54 3.74
CA THR A 208 11.50 -6.03 3.48
C THR A 208 11.54 -4.76 2.64
N SER A 209 10.40 -4.25 2.17
CA SER A 209 10.35 -3.00 1.39
C SER A 209 10.83 -1.82 2.22
N LYS A 210 10.34 -1.69 3.46
CA LYS A 210 10.65 -0.59 4.35
C LYS A 210 10.53 -1.02 5.81
N ILE A 211 11.31 -0.39 6.70
CA ILE A 211 11.24 -0.64 8.16
C ILE A 211 9.81 -0.43 8.68
N GLN A 212 9.11 0.58 8.16
CA GLN A 212 7.73 0.91 8.52
C GLN A 212 6.69 -0.11 8.02
N HIS A 213 7.09 -1.10 7.23
CA HIS A 213 6.21 -2.16 6.74
C HIS A 213 6.56 -3.54 7.31
N LEU A 214 7.60 -3.62 8.15
CA LEU A 214 8.07 -4.83 8.82
C LEU A 214 6.93 -5.68 9.42
N VAL A 215 6.07 -5.05 10.22
CA VAL A 215 5.01 -5.75 10.98
C VAL A 215 3.72 -5.90 10.17
N LEU A 216 3.58 -5.17 9.06
CA LEU A 216 2.33 -5.12 8.30
C LEU A 216 1.91 -6.50 7.75
N PRO A 217 2.80 -7.29 7.10
CA PRO A 217 2.46 -8.65 6.66
C PRO A 217 2.10 -9.60 7.80
N LEU A 218 2.68 -9.41 9.00
CA LEU A 218 2.33 -10.21 10.19
C LEU A 218 0.89 -9.92 10.61
N CYS A 219 0.50 -8.64 10.68
CA CYS A 219 -0.87 -8.24 10.98
C CYS A 219 -1.87 -8.83 9.96
N LEU A 220 -1.53 -8.78 8.66
CA LEU A 220 -2.36 -9.36 7.60
C LEU A 220 -2.47 -10.88 7.73
N ALA A 221 -1.37 -11.57 8.03
CA ALA A 221 -1.38 -13.01 8.24
C ALA A 221 -2.30 -13.40 9.41
N VAL A 222 -2.22 -12.69 10.54
CA VAL A 222 -3.11 -12.87 11.69
C VAL A 222 -4.56 -12.62 11.30
N GLY A 223 -4.84 -11.55 10.55
CA GLY A 223 -6.19 -11.24 10.07
C GLY A 223 -6.78 -12.35 9.20
N VAL A 224 -6.00 -12.90 8.25
CA VAL A 224 -6.41 -14.01 7.38
C VAL A 224 -6.64 -15.29 8.20
N LEU A 225 -5.74 -15.61 9.12
CA LEU A 225 -5.85 -16.77 10.01
C LEU A 225 -7.11 -16.68 10.88
N ALA A 226 -7.34 -15.52 11.51
CA ALA A 226 -8.52 -15.27 12.34
C ALA A 226 -9.81 -15.35 11.53
N PHE A 227 -9.86 -14.74 10.34
CA PHE A 227 -11.02 -14.82 9.44
C PHE A 227 -11.34 -16.25 9.03
N GLY A 228 -10.33 -17.01 8.58
CA GLY A 228 -10.54 -18.40 8.19
C GLY A 228 -10.99 -19.27 9.37
N ARG A 229 -10.39 -19.08 10.56
CA ARG A 229 -10.76 -19.81 11.77
C ARG A 229 -12.17 -19.47 12.28
N TRP A 230 -12.61 -18.23 12.07
CA TRP A 230 -13.96 -17.79 12.44
C TRP A 230 -15.04 -18.46 11.59
N HIS A 231 -14.78 -18.63 10.28
CA HIS A 231 -15.75 -19.19 9.33
C HIS A 231 -15.59 -20.69 9.07
N ALA A 232 -14.48 -21.31 9.48
CA ALA A 232 -14.21 -22.72 9.30
C ALA A 232 -13.39 -23.29 10.47
N PRO A 233 -13.56 -24.58 10.81
CA PRO A 233 -12.83 -25.20 11.92
C PRO A 233 -11.32 -25.36 11.63
N ARG A 234 -10.91 -25.34 10.36
CA ARG A 234 -9.52 -25.52 9.94
C ARG A 234 -8.86 -24.17 9.69
N TRP A 235 -7.61 -24.04 10.12
CA TRP A 235 -6.81 -22.86 9.81
C TRP A 235 -6.51 -22.77 8.31
N PRO A 236 -6.69 -21.59 7.69
CA PRO A 236 -6.43 -21.41 6.27
C PRO A 236 -4.92 -21.51 5.99
N TRP A 237 -4.53 -22.33 5.02
CA TRP A 237 -3.12 -22.47 4.62
C TRP A 237 -2.53 -21.16 4.09
N GLN A 238 -3.38 -20.28 3.53
CA GLN A 238 -3.03 -18.95 3.04
C GLN A 238 -2.43 -18.12 4.17
N GLY A 239 -3.05 -18.16 5.36
CA GLY A 239 -2.58 -17.44 6.54
C GLY A 239 -1.20 -17.93 7.01
N TRP A 240 -0.94 -19.24 6.96
CA TRP A 240 0.37 -19.82 7.30
C TRP A 240 1.45 -19.47 6.28
N ALA A 241 1.13 -19.49 4.98
CA ALA A 241 2.06 -19.09 3.93
C ALA A 241 2.47 -17.61 4.06
N LEU A 242 1.50 -16.73 4.33
CA LEU A 242 1.74 -15.32 4.63
C LEU A 242 2.64 -15.16 5.86
N LEU A 243 2.31 -15.86 6.95
CA LEU A 243 3.08 -15.80 8.19
C LEU A 243 4.53 -16.23 7.99
N ALA A 244 4.77 -17.30 7.22
CA ALA A 244 6.12 -17.76 6.92
C ALA A 244 6.95 -16.68 6.21
N GLY A 245 6.41 -16.09 5.14
CA GLY A 245 7.06 -14.99 4.42
C GLY A 245 7.29 -13.75 5.29
N ALA A 246 6.29 -13.39 6.09
CA ALA A 246 6.34 -12.27 7.01
C ALA A 246 7.40 -12.45 8.10
N VAL A 247 7.53 -13.65 8.67
CA VAL A 247 8.55 -13.98 9.68
C VAL A 247 9.95 -13.91 9.08
N VAL A 248 10.17 -14.49 7.89
CA VAL A 248 11.48 -14.41 7.21
C VAL A 248 11.84 -12.95 6.92
N GLY A 249 10.88 -12.17 6.41
CA GLY A 249 11.08 -10.74 6.18
C GLY A 249 11.36 -9.98 7.48
N ALA A 250 10.73 -10.39 8.57
CA ALA A 250 10.95 -9.78 9.87
C ALA A 250 12.33 -10.07 10.46
N VAL A 251 12.81 -11.31 10.31
CA VAL A 251 14.18 -11.69 10.69
C VAL A 251 15.19 -10.88 9.89
N PHE A 252 15.00 -10.74 8.57
CA PHE A 252 15.88 -9.93 7.72
C PHE A 252 15.94 -8.47 8.18
N GLN A 253 14.77 -7.85 8.40
CA GLN A 253 14.67 -6.46 8.84
C GLN A 253 15.22 -6.26 10.26
N PHE A 254 15.02 -7.22 11.16
CA PHE A 254 15.60 -7.19 12.48
C PHE A 254 17.14 -7.23 12.43
N ALA A 255 17.71 -8.10 11.58
CA ALA A 255 19.15 -8.13 11.35
C ALA A 255 19.67 -6.78 10.82
N GLN A 256 18.94 -6.15 9.88
CA GLN A 256 19.27 -4.81 9.37
C GLN A 256 19.20 -3.73 10.46
N LEU A 257 18.17 -3.77 11.31
CA LEU A 257 17.99 -2.82 12.42
C LEU A 257 19.05 -2.98 13.52
N GLY A 258 19.57 -4.20 13.69
CA GLY A 258 20.61 -4.55 14.65
C GLY A 258 22.02 -4.14 14.25
N ARG A 259 22.23 -3.65 13.01
CA ARG A 259 23.55 -3.17 12.58
C ARG A 259 24.00 -1.97 13.43
N ASN A 260 25.29 -1.97 13.77
CA ASN A 260 25.94 -0.92 14.54
C ASN A 260 26.85 -0.06 13.66
N ASP A 261 26.28 0.51 12.60
CA ASP A 261 26.96 1.48 11.73
C ASP A 261 26.33 2.88 11.88
N LEU A 262 27.03 3.89 11.37
CA LEU A 262 26.64 5.30 11.47
C LEU A 262 25.26 5.57 10.85
N MET A 263 24.93 4.91 9.74
CA MET A 263 23.64 5.07 9.07
C MET A 263 22.51 4.60 9.99
N MET A 264 22.64 3.40 10.58
CA MET A 264 21.62 2.87 11.48
C MET A 264 21.53 3.63 12.81
N GLN A 265 22.65 4.15 13.32
CA GLN A 265 22.64 5.05 14.48
C GLN A 265 21.87 6.34 14.18
N SER A 266 22.13 6.97 13.03
CA SER A 266 21.41 8.17 12.58
C SER A 266 19.90 7.91 12.42
N ILE A 267 19.50 6.79 11.79
CA ILE A 267 18.09 6.41 11.65
C ILE A 267 17.42 6.26 13.03
N ARG A 268 18.06 5.56 13.97
CA ARG A 268 17.50 5.38 15.32
C ARG A 268 17.36 6.72 16.06
N SER A 269 18.37 7.58 15.94
CA SER A 269 18.39 8.92 16.55
C SER A 269 17.25 9.79 16.01
N PHE A 270 17.12 9.91 14.69
CA PHE A 270 16.08 10.72 14.05
C PHE A 270 14.67 10.20 14.32
N ASN A 271 14.46 8.88 14.25
CA ASN A 271 13.15 8.31 14.53
C ASN A 271 12.73 8.55 15.99
N ARG A 272 13.65 8.43 16.96
CA ARG A 272 13.37 8.74 18.38
C ARG A 272 12.99 10.21 18.55
N ALA A 273 13.81 11.12 18.00
CA ALA A 273 13.53 12.55 18.03
C ALA A 273 12.16 12.87 17.43
N ASN A 274 11.84 12.32 16.26
CA ASN A 274 10.55 12.56 15.62
C ASN A 274 9.40 12.08 16.49
N ILE A 275 9.44 10.87 17.03
CA ILE A 275 8.37 10.35 17.89
C ILE A 275 8.16 11.25 19.12
N VAL A 276 9.24 11.65 19.79
CA VAL A 276 9.16 12.46 21.02
C VAL A 276 8.74 13.89 20.69
N PHE A 277 9.45 14.56 19.79
CA PHE A 277 9.30 16.00 19.56
C PHE A 277 8.14 16.35 18.64
N THR A 278 7.82 15.55 17.63
CA THR A 278 6.68 15.85 16.74
C THR A 278 5.39 15.17 17.20
N GLY A 279 5.50 14.08 17.96
CA GLY A 279 4.36 13.27 18.40
C GLY A 279 3.97 13.48 19.86
N LEU A 280 4.80 12.96 20.77
CA LEU A 280 4.48 12.86 22.20
C LEU A 280 4.40 14.22 22.89
N LEU A 281 5.44 15.06 22.81
CA LEU A 281 5.48 16.33 23.54
C LEU A 281 4.40 17.33 23.08
N PRO A 282 4.10 17.49 21.76
CA PRO A 282 3.00 18.35 21.34
C PRO A 282 1.61 17.84 21.75
N ALA A 283 1.50 16.54 22.03
CA ALA A 283 0.27 15.93 22.47
C ALA A 283 0.12 15.91 24.01
N ALA A 284 1.21 16.02 24.77
CA ALA A 284 1.20 16.05 26.23
C ALA A 284 0.46 17.29 26.78
N ALA A 285 -0.14 17.16 27.96
CA ALA A 285 -0.72 18.32 28.64
C ALA A 285 0.36 19.25 29.23
N ASP A 286 1.45 18.67 29.73
CA ASP A 286 2.62 19.36 30.25
C ASP A 286 3.90 18.73 29.64
N PRO A 287 4.46 19.34 28.57
CA PRO A 287 5.64 18.83 27.92
C PRO A 287 6.86 18.70 28.84
N VAL A 288 7.02 19.59 29.83
CA VAL A 288 8.17 19.58 30.76
C VAL A 288 8.03 18.45 31.77
N ALA A 289 6.83 18.24 32.32
CA ALA A 289 6.59 17.08 33.17
C ALA A 289 6.78 15.76 32.40
N THR A 290 6.40 15.73 31.11
CA THR A 290 6.64 14.57 30.24
C THR A 290 8.13 14.32 30.01
N THR A 291 8.96 15.34 29.75
CA THR A 291 10.42 15.14 29.59
C THR A 291 11.05 14.53 30.84
N ARG A 292 10.67 14.99 32.05
CA ARG A 292 11.17 14.40 33.30
C ARG A 292 10.81 12.92 33.44
N ARG A 293 9.58 12.53 33.08
CA ARG A 293 9.14 11.11 33.13
C ARG A 293 9.83 10.24 32.09
N LEU A 294 10.23 10.82 30.95
CA LEU A 294 11.06 10.17 29.95
C LEU A 294 12.54 10.06 30.38
N GLY A 295 12.93 10.70 31.48
CA GLY A 295 14.33 10.79 31.92
C GLY A 295 15.15 11.78 31.09
N LEU A 296 14.49 12.77 30.47
CA LEU A 296 15.10 13.81 29.65
C LEU A 296 15.17 15.14 30.42
N PRO A 297 16.16 16.01 30.14
CA PRO A 297 16.21 17.38 30.65
C PRO A 297 14.96 18.20 30.31
N ASP A 298 14.56 19.09 31.22
CA ASP A 298 13.42 20.01 31.02
C ASP A 298 13.56 20.88 29.77
N ALA A 299 14.80 21.31 29.47
CA ALA A 299 15.12 22.11 28.29
C ALA A 299 14.73 21.42 26.96
N CYS A 300 14.64 20.09 26.94
CA CYS A 300 14.24 19.35 25.75
C CYS A 300 12.81 19.67 25.29
N ALA A 301 11.95 20.17 26.19
CA ALA A 301 10.60 20.60 25.85
C ALA A 301 10.60 21.74 24.80
N ALA A 302 11.68 22.53 24.71
CA ALA A 302 11.84 23.59 23.71
C ALA A 302 11.95 23.07 22.25
N HIS A 303 12.12 21.76 22.07
CA HIS A 303 12.10 21.12 20.75
C HIS A 303 10.74 20.56 20.36
N SER A 304 9.72 20.70 21.22
CA SER A 304 8.34 20.30 20.90
C SER A 304 7.88 20.93 19.58
N GLY A 305 7.35 20.09 18.68
CA GLY A 305 6.91 20.44 17.33
C GLY A 305 7.99 20.38 16.26
N LYS A 306 9.27 20.20 16.62
CA LYS A 306 10.39 20.13 15.65
C LYS A 306 10.65 18.70 15.21
N SER A 307 10.76 18.49 13.90
CA SER A 307 11.28 17.26 13.32
C SER A 307 12.80 17.18 13.48
N ALA A 308 13.34 15.98 13.35
CA ALA A 308 14.75 15.71 13.53
C ALA A 308 15.67 16.52 12.59
N TRP A 309 15.19 16.82 11.37
CA TRP A 309 15.92 17.61 10.38
C TRP A 309 15.97 19.11 10.70
N GLN A 310 15.15 19.56 11.64
CA GLN A 310 15.13 20.93 12.15
C GLN A 310 15.99 21.10 13.40
N LEU A 311 16.63 20.02 13.86
CA LEU A 311 17.56 20.05 14.99
C LEU A 311 18.97 20.39 14.50
N PRO A 312 19.78 21.09 15.32
CA PRO A 312 21.14 21.50 14.92
C PRO A 312 22.16 20.35 14.93
N GLY A 313 21.78 19.14 15.37
CA GLY A 313 22.65 17.98 15.49
C GLY A 313 21.85 16.70 15.73
N LEU A 314 22.54 15.63 16.13
CA LEU A 314 21.88 14.37 16.48
C LEU A 314 21.01 14.53 17.73
N ALA A 315 20.02 13.66 17.88
CA ALA A 315 19.03 13.81 18.94
C ALA A 315 19.64 13.76 20.34
N GLU A 316 20.68 12.95 20.55
CA GLU A 316 21.40 12.83 21.83
C GLU A 316 22.24 14.08 22.15
N GLU A 317 22.81 14.74 21.13
CA GLU A 317 23.59 15.97 21.29
C GLU A 317 22.70 17.14 21.68
N VAL A 318 21.49 17.20 21.11
CA VAL A 318 20.51 18.26 21.34
C VAL A 318 19.70 18.03 22.61
N CYS A 319 19.40 16.78 22.93
CA CYS A 319 18.65 16.39 24.13
C CYS A 319 19.28 15.13 24.76
N PRO A 320 20.23 15.30 25.69
CA PRO A 320 20.92 14.18 26.33
C PRO A 320 19.95 13.19 27.00
N GLY A 321 20.19 11.90 26.81
CA GLY A 321 19.34 10.82 27.28
C GLY A 321 18.30 10.32 26.27
N MET A 322 18.18 10.96 25.10
CA MET A 322 17.25 10.54 24.04
C MET A 322 17.49 9.10 23.59
N ASP A 323 18.74 8.63 23.60
CA ASP A 323 19.06 7.25 23.20
C ASP A 323 18.47 6.17 24.11
N LYS A 324 18.10 6.54 25.34
CA LYS A 324 17.42 5.67 26.30
C LYS A 324 15.91 5.64 26.10
N VAL A 325 15.35 6.58 25.33
CA VAL A 325 13.90 6.64 25.06
C VAL A 325 13.51 5.60 24.02
N GLY A 326 13.05 4.46 24.51
CA GLY A 326 12.49 3.38 23.69
C GLY A 326 11.01 3.60 23.34
N ARG A 327 10.54 2.91 22.29
CA ARG A 327 9.12 2.94 21.87
C ARG A 327 8.16 2.53 22.98
N LEU A 328 8.54 1.56 23.83
CA LEU A 328 7.73 1.11 24.96
C LEU A 328 7.56 2.21 26.02
N ILE A 329 8.57 3.05 26.23
CA ILE A 329 8.49 4.18 27.16
C ILE A 329 7.48 5.20 26.62
N VAL A 330 7.56 5.53 25.33
CA VAL A 330 6.59 6.42 24.66
C VAL A 330 5.17 5.88 24.79
N VAL A 331 4.94 4.60 24.49
CA VAL A 331 3.62 3.98 24.63
C VAL A 331 3.12 4.05 26.07
N ARG A 332 3.99 3.76 27.06
CA ARG A 332 3.65 3.87 28.47
C ARG A 332 3.24 5.29 28.86
N GLU A 333 3.94 6.31 28.36
CA GLU A 333 3.56 7.71 28.60
C GLU A 333 2.20 8.06 27.99
N LEU A 334 1.93 7.62 26.75
CA LEU A 334 0.62 7.84 26.13
C LEU A 334 -0.51 7.13 26.88
N LEU A 335 -0.27 5.94 27.43
CA LEU A 335 -1.24 5.22 28.26
C LEU A 335 -1.48 5.90 29.62
N ARG A 336 -0.50 6.64 30.16
CA ARG A 336 -0.63 7.44 31.38
C ARG A 336 -1.47 8.69 31.17
N GLU A 337 -1.45 9.26 29.96
CA GLU A 337 -2.25 10.42 29.58
C GLU A 337 -3.18 10.08 28.40
N PRO A 338 -4.36 9.48 28.62
CA PRO A 338 -5.27 9.08 27.55
C PRO A 338 -5.66 10.23 26.60
N MET A 339 -5.78 11.45 27.13
CA MET A 339 -6.03 12.63 26.30
C MET A 339 -4.84 12.99 25.39
N ALA A 340 -3.60 12.77 25.84
CA ALA A 340 -2.42 12.92 25.00
C ALA A 340 -2.40 11.85 23.91
N MET A 341 -2.77 10.60 24.23
CA MET A 341 -2.94 9.55 23.23
C MET A 341 -3.97 9.94 22.16
N LEU A 342 -5.16 10.40 22.56
CA LEU A 342 -6.18 10.87 21.61
C LEU A 342 -5.69 12.04 20.75
N ARG A 343 -5.00 13.03 21.35
CA ARG A 343 -4.39 14.13 20.60
C ARG A 343 -3.31 13.66 19.64
N PHE A 344 -2.46 12.71 20.05
CA PHE A 344 -1.41 12.16 19.20
C PHE A 344 -1.99 11.46 17.97
N PHE A 345 -2.99 10.59 18.15
CA PHE A 345 -3.67 9.94 17.03
C PHE A 345 -4.42 10.94 16.15
N ARG A 346 -5.13 11.91 16.74
CA ARG A 346 -5.83 12.98 15.98
C ARG A 346 -4.84 13.79 15.13
N ASN A 347 -3.72 14.18 15.73
CA ASN A 347 -2.66 14.93 15.04
C ASN A 347 -2.05 14.07 13.93
N GLY A 348 -1.85 12.76 14.17
CA GLY A 348 -1.44 11.79 13.15
C GLY A 348 -2.39 11.75 11.95
N VAL A 349 -3.70 11.69 12.18
CA VAL A 349 -4.71 11.74 11.09
C VAL A 349 -4.67 13.08 10.35
N ALA A 350 -4.39 14.17 11.07
CA ALA A 350 -4.27 15.50 10.45
C ALA A 350 -3.04 15.60 9.54
N VAL A 351 -1.87 15.10 9.96
CA VAL A 351 -0.63 15.14 9.16
C VAL A 351 -0.54 14.05 8.09
N LEU A 352 -1.39 13.02 8.17
CA LEU A 352 -1.61 12.08 7.06
C LEU A 352 -2.22 12.79 5.83
N ASN A 353 -2.80 13.98 6.01
CA ASN A 353 -3.33 14.80 4.92
C ASN A 353 -2.37 15.95 4.56
N PRO A 354 -2.10 16.19 3.27
CA PRO A 354 -2.58 15.46 2.09
C PRO A 354 -1.81 14.16 1.82
N TRP A 355 -2.35 13.31 0.93
CA TRP A 355 -1.72 12.04 0.53
C TRP A 355 -0.32 12.27 -0.03
N LEU A 356 -0.12 13.32 -0.83
CA LEU A 356 1.20 13.77 -1.26
C LEU A 356 1.87 14.62 -0.18
N PRO A 357 3.12 14.32 0.22
CA PRO A 357 3.83 15.09 1.24
C PRO A 357 4.03 16.55 0.81
N ARG A 358 3.61 17.50 1.66
CA ARG A 358 3.72 18.96 1.40
C ARG A 358 5.13 19.51 1.63
N ASN A 359 5.90 18.86 2.49
CA ASN A 359 7.27 19.22 2.85
C ASN A 359 8.31 18.84 1.79
N LEU A 360 7.90 18.20 0.69
CA LEU A 360 8.77 17.79 -0.42
C LEU A 360 8.31 18.44 -1.73
N GLY A 361 9.28 18.80 -2.56
CA GLY A 361 9.06 19.23 -3.94
C GLY A 361 8.65 18.06 -4.85
N HIS A 362 7.87 18.37 -5.87
CA HIS A 362 7.33 17.42 -6.86
C HIS A 362 7.79 17.73 -8.29
N VAL A 363 8.39 18.91 -8.51
CA VAL A 363 8.79 19.40 -9.84
C VAL A 363 10.28 19.74 -9.79
N GLU A 364 11.05 19.15 -10.69
CA GLU A 364 12.49 19.44 -10.82
C GLU A 364 12.71 20.91 -11.16
N GLY A 365 13.75 21.51 -10.54
CA GLY A 365 14.11 22.91 -10.73
C GLY A 365 13.25 23.92 -9.96
N GLU A 366 12.11 23.50 -9.37
CA GLU A 366 11.24 24.38 -8.61
C GLU A 366 11.35 24.14 -7.09
N VAL A 367 11.64 25.20 -6.32
CA VAL A 367 11.73 25.11 -4.86
C VAL A 367 10.37 24.77 -4.26
N LEU A 368 10.26 23.55 -3.72
CA LEU A 368 9.03 22.97 -3.19
C LEU A 368 7.86 22.99 -4.18
N GLY A 369 8.16 22.98 -5.49
CA GLY A 369 7.17 22.95 -6.58
C GLY A 369 6.18 21.81 -6.38
N LYS A 370 4.91 22.03 -6.71
CA LYS A 370 3.82 21.06 -6.47
C LYS A 370 3.35 20.44 -7.78
N LEU A 371 2.72 19.27 -7.68
CA LEU A 371 2.12 18.59 -8.82
C LEU A 371 1.30 19.58 -9.67
N PRO A 372 1.63 19.75 -10.97
CA PRO A 372 0.92 20.67 -11.83
C PRO A 372 -0.56 20.33 -11.98
N ALA A 373 -1.43 21.34 -12.07
CA ALA A 373 -2.89 21.19 -12.01
C ALA A 373 -3.49 20.34 -13.15
N GLN A 374 -2.80 20.22 -14.28
CA GLN A 374 -3.21 19.36 -15.40
C GLN A 374 -3.16 17.86 -15.06
N PHE A 375 -2.40 17.45 -14.04
CA PHE A 375 -2.34 16.08 -13.58
C PHE A 375 -3.40 15.85 -12.50
N LEU A 376 -4.57 15.37 -12.93
CA LEU A 376 -5.66 15.03 -12.03
C LEU A 376 -5.25 13.93 -11.05
N SER A 377 -5.42 14.20 -9.76
CA SER A 377 -5.11 13.29 -8.66
C SER A 377 -6.21 13.32 -7.59
N TRP A 378 -6.51 12.16 -7.00
CA TRP A 378 -7.36 12.08 -5.80
C TRP A 378 -6.81 12.91 -4.64
N ASN A 379 -5.49 13.13 -4.59
CA ASN A 379 -4.87 13.97 -3.56
C ASN A 379 -5.54 15.34 -3.48
N GLY A 380 -5.70 16.03 -4.61
CA GLY A 380 -6.29 17.38 -4.64
C GLY A 380 -7.76 17.39 -4.24
N LEU A 381 -8.53 16.35 -4.62
CA LEU A 381 -9.94 16.23 -4.23
C LEU A 381 -10.09 15.93 -2.74
N LEU A 382 -9.34 14.96 -2.21
CA LEU A 382 -9.40 14.55 -0.81
C LEU A 382 -8.85 15.61 0.15
N ASP A 383 -7.93 16.45 -0.30
CA ASP A 383 -7.42 17.59 0.47
C ASP A 383 -8.49 18.71 0.58
N ARG A 384 -9.17 19.02 -0.53
CA ARG A 384 -10.24 20.03 -0.58
C ARG A 384 -11.55 19.58 0.06
N THR A 385 -11.76 18.27 0.22
CA THR A 385 -13.03 17.71 0.68
C THR A 385 -12.84 16.78 1.89
N PRO A 386 -12.66 17.31 3.10
CA PRO A 386 -12.36 16.51 4.29
C PRO A 386 -13.40 15.44 4.62
N TRP A 387 -14.69 15.72 4.41
CA TRP A 387 -15.76 14.75 4.67
C TRP A 387 -15.67 13.52 3.76
N LEU A 388 -15.26 13.71 2.49
CA LEU A 388 -15.07 12.61 1.55
C LEU A 388 -13.91 11.73 2.00
N ARG A 389 -12.85 12.35 2.54
CA ARG A 389 -11.72 11.61 3.13
C ARG A 389 -12.14 10.82 4.38
N TYR A 390 -12.95 11.39 5.27
CA TYR A 390 -13.47 10.65 6.42
C TYR A 390 -14.37 9.49 5.99
N LEU A 391 -15.23 9.70 5.01
CA LEU A 391 -16.04 8.64 4.42
C LEU A 391 -15.17 7.54 3.81
N LEU A 392 -14.17 7.91 3.02
CA LEU A 392 -13.21 7.01 2.39
C LEU A 392 -12.53 6.11 3.43
N PHE A 393 -12.13 6.65 4.58
CA PHE A 393 -11.51 5.86 5.64
C PHE A 393 -12.51 5.06 6.47
N ALA A 394 -13.71 5.58 6.73
CA ALA A 394 -14.70 4.93 7.58
C ALA A 394 -15.38 3.74 6.89
N LEU A 395 -15.73 3.85 5.61
CA LEU A 395 -16.48 2.83 4.88
C LEU A 395 -15.84 1.42 4.91
N PRO A 396 -14.55 1.22 4.60
CA PRO A 396 -13.95 -0.12 4.67
C PRO A 396 -13.92 -0.68 6.10
N LEU A 397 -13.73 0.17 7.12
CA LEU A 397 -13.74 -0.24 8.53
C LEU A 397 -15.14 -0.71 8.95
N LEU A 398 -16.18 0.04 8.59
CA LEU A 398 -17.57 -0.34 8.85
C LEU A 398 -17.96 -1.60 8.06
N ALA A 399 -17.52 -1.70 6.81
CA ALA A 399 -17.78 -2.88 5.99
C ALA A 399 -17.05 -4.13 6.48
N ALA A 400 -15.95 -4.01 7.22
CA ALA A 400 -15.28 -5.14 7.85
C ALA A 400 -16.15 -5.82 8.92
N LEU A 401 -17.15 -5.14 9.49
CA LEU A 401 -18.15 -5.78 10.36
C LEU A 401 -18.95 -6.86 9.62
N ARG A 402 -19.08 -6.75 8.28
CA ARG A 402 -19.67 -7.81 7.45
C ARG A 402 -18.87 -9.12 7.52
N ALA A 403 -17.55 -9.04 7.74
CA ALA A 403 -16.67 -10.21 7.90
C ALA A 403 -17.03 -11.06 9.12
N LEU A 404 -17.77 -10.52 10.09
CA LEU A 404 -18.28 -11.32 11.21
C LEU A 404 -19.39 -12.30 10.80
N ARG A 405 -20.12 -11.99 9.71
CA ARG A 405 -21.33 -12.73 9.27
C ARG A 405 -21.19 -13.42 7.93
N ARG A 406 -20.19 -13.04 7.12
CA ARG A 406 -20.03 -13.52 5.75
C ARG A 406 -18.59 -13.99 5.53
N SER A 407 -18.45 -15.15 4.91
CA SER A 407 -17.17 -15.75 4.53
C SER A 407 -16.76 -15.42 3.08
N ASP A 408 -17.45 -14.49 2.41
CA ASP A 408 -17.18 -14.17 1.01
C ASP A 408 -15.88 -13.34 0.81
N ARG A 409 -15.40 -13.29 -0.45
CA ARG A 409 -14.17 -12.58 -0.79
C ARG A 409 -14.23 -11.08 -0.51
N PHE A 410 -15.41 -10.47 -0.60
CA PHE A 410 -15.55 -9.04 -0.36
C PHE A 410 -15.46 -8.73 1.13
N ALA A 411 -16.04 -9.58 1.99
CA ALA A 411 -15.83 -9.53 3.43
C ALA A 411 -14.34 -9.70 3.80
N LEU A 412 -13.63 -10.64 3.17
CA LEU A 412 -12.18 -10.78 3.35
C LEU A 412 -11.42 -9.53 2.91
N LEU A 413 -11.74 -8.94 1.75
CA LEU A 413 -11.14 -7.68 1.31
C LEU A 413 -11.36 -6.55 2.33
N SER A 414 -12.59 -6.38 2.82
CA SER A 414 -12.89 -5.36 3.84
C SER A 414 -12.06 -5.57 5.11
N LEU A 415 -11.90 -6.82 5.56
CA LEU A 415 -11.04 -7.13 6.70
C LEU A 415 -9.57 -6.79 6.42
N LEU A 416 -9.03 -7.18 5.26
CA LEU A 416 -7.64 -6.89 4.90
C LEU A 416 -7.35 -5.39 4.92
N VAL A 417 -8.28 -4.58 4.39
CA VAL A 417 -8.18 -3.12 4.41
C VAL A 417 -8.29 -2.58 5.84
N ALA A 418 -9.22 -3.12 6.63
CA ALA A 418 -9.40 -2.74 8.04
C ALA A 418 -8.26 -3.17 8.96
N VAL A 419 -7.43 -4.14 8.56
CA VAL A 419 -6.18 -4.47 9.24
C VAL A 419 -5.05 -3.57 8.74
N LEU A 420 -4.91 -3.41 7.41
CA LEU A 420 -3.81 -2.66 6.81
C LEU A 420 -3.80 -1.19 7.23
N MET A 421 -4.96 -0.52 7.21
CA MET A 421 -5.04 0.91 7.49
C MET A 421 -4.56 1.26 8.92
N PRO A 422 -5.13 0.70 10.00
CA PRO A 422 -4.67 1.01 11.36
C PRO A 422 -3.27 0.46 11.64
N ALA A 423 -2.88 -0.69 11.07
CA ALA A 423 -1.52 -1.21 11.24
C ALA A 423 -0.49 -0.25 10.61
N THR A 424 -0.70 0.17 9.37
CA THR A 424 0.19 1.14 8.69
C THR A 424 0.24 2.46 9.43
N PHE A 425 -0.92 2.96 9.88
CA PHE A 425 -1.01 4.21 10.63
C PHE A 425 -0.24 4.13 11.95
N GLY A 426 -0.47 3.08 12.73
CA GLY A 426 0.24 2.83 13.99
C GLY A 426 1.75 2.71 13.77
N ILE A 427 2.19 1.87 12.82
CA ILE A 427 3.62 1.70 12.54
C ILE A 427 4.26 3.01 12.10
N THR A 428 3.55 3.83 11.32
CA THR A 428 4.04 5.13 10.87
C THR A 428 4.27 6.08 12.05
N ILE A 429 3.25 6.33 12.86
CA ILE A 429 3.34 7.34 13.94
C ILE A 429 4.27 6.89 15.08
N PHE A 430 4.32 5.59 15.38
CA PHE A 430 5.25 5.03 16.38
C PHE A 430 6.63 4.70 15.81
N GLY A 431 6.79 4.78 14.49
CA GLY A 431 8.04 4.53 13.79
C GLY A 431 8.86 5.80 13.60
N ASP A 432 8.20 6.89 13.19
CA ASP A 432 8.83 8.12 12.71
C ASP A 432 8.08 9.40 13.17
N GLY A 433 7.24 9.29 14.21
CA GLY A 433 6.47 10.42 14.71
C GLY A 433 5.52 11.00 13.67
N LEU A 434 5.41 12.32 13.63
CA LEU A 434 4.53 13.08 12.73
C LEU A 434 5.25 13.70 11.52
N ALA A 435 6.57 13.50 11.37
CA ALA A 435 7.38 14.22 10.38
C ALA A 435 7.06 13.86 8.92
N ASP A 436 6.90 12.58 8.62
CA ASP A 436 6.72 12.07 7.25
C ASP A 436 5.46 11.19 7.11
N VAL A 437 4.43 11.42 7.93
CA VAL A 437 3.25 10.53 8.01
C VAL A 437 2.54 10.37 6.67
N ALA A 438 2.38 11.44 5.89
CA ALA A 438 1.78 11.36 4.55
C ALA A 438 2.54 10.40 3.63
N LYS A 439 3.87 10.50 3.60
CA LYS A 439 4.77 9.67 2.78
C LYS A 439 4.73 8.21 3.22
N GLN A 440 4.93 7.96 4.51
CA GLN A 440 4.97 6.61 5.10
C GLN A 440 3.58 5.93 5.10
N GLY A 441 2.52 6.73 5.17
CA GLY A 441 1.12 6.30 5.23
C GLY A 441 0.43 6.12 3.88
N HIS A 442 1.15 6.21 2.74
CA HIS A 442 0.53 6.17 1.41
C HIS A 442 -0.33 4.91 1.17
N LEU A 443 0.01 3.77 1.80
CA LEU A 443 -0.75 2.52 1.68
C LEU A 443 -2.17 2.64 2.25
N ILE A 444 -2.42 3.56 3.19
CA ILE A 444 -3.74 3.80 3.79
C ILE A 444 -4.70 4.33 2.71
N PHE A 445 -4.28 5.36 1.96
CA PHE A 445 -5.07 5.92 0.87
C PHE A 445 -5.29 4.90 -0.25
N ASN A 446 -4.23 4.21 -0.65
CA ASN A 446 -4.29 3.15 -1.66
C ASN A 446 -5.30 2.07 -1.31
N ALA A 447 -5.27 1.56 -0.08
CA ALA A 447 -6.18 0.50 0.36
C ALA A 447 -7.64 0.99 0.42
N ALA A 448 -7.88 2.18 0.97
CA ALA A 448 -9.22 2.76 1.09
C ALA A 448 -9.84 3.09 -0.28
N LEU A 449 -9.06 3.67 -1.20
CA LEU A 449 -9.50 3.97 -2.57
C LEU A 449 -9.75 2.69 -3.36
N SER A 450 -8.81 1.73 -3.29
CA SER A 450 -8.97 0.44 -3.96
C SER A 450 -10.23 -0.29 -3.48
N TRP A 451 -10.49 -0.30 -2.17
CA TRP A 451 -11.72 -0.85 -1.61
C TRP A 451 -12.97 -0.18 -2.18
N SER A 452 -12.98 1.16 -2.22
CA SER A 452 -14.12 1.95 -2.72
C SER A 452 -14.39 1.68 -4.19
N VAL A 453 -13.35 1.62 -5.02
CA VAL A 453 -13.45 1.27 -6.45
C VAL A 453 -13.98 -0.15 -6.63
N VAL A 454 -13.45 -1.13 -5.88
CA VAL A 454 -13.93 -2.51 -5.94
C VAL A 454 -15.39 -2.61 -5.52
N ALA A 455 -15.77 -1.99 -4.41
CA ALA A 455 -17.15 -1.97 -3.91
C ALA A 455 -18.11 -1.40 -4.94
N LEU A 456 -17.75 -0.26 -5.57
CA LEU A 456 -18.56 0.38 -6.60
C LEU A 456 -18.72 -0.53 -7.82
N VAL A 457 -17.63 -1.07 -8.37
CA VAL A 457 -17.68 -1.92 -9.57
C VAL A 457 -18.49 -3.18 -9.31
N LEU A 458 -18.30 -3.84 -8.18
CA LEU A 458 -19.07 -5.04 -7.82
C LEU A 458 -20.55 -4.72 -7.60
N GLY A 459 -20.88 -3.60 -6.96
CA GLY A 459 -22.24 -3.12 -6.77
C GLY A 459 -22.96 -2.85 -8.10
N LEU A 460 -22.32 -2.13 -9.01
CA LEU A 460 -22.86 -1.86 -10.36
C LEU A 460 -23.08 -3.16 -11.16
N CYS A 461 -22.14 -4.11 -11.07
CA CYS A 461 -22.29 -5.41 -11.72
C CYS A 461 -23.44 -6.23 -11.13
N ALA A 462 -23.69 -6.14 -9.82
CA ALA A 462 -24.80 -6.82 -9.16
C ALA A 462 -26.15 -6.22 -9.57
N LEU A 463 -26.28 -4.89 -9.58
CA LEU A 463 -27.49 -4.19 -10.01
C LEU A 463 -27.88 -4.57 -11.45
N ARG A 464 -26.91 -4.56 -12.37
CA ARG A 464 -27.16 -4.93 -13.78
C ARG A 464 -27.65 -6.37 -13.94
N ARG A 465 -27.16 -7.31 -13.12
CA ARG A 465 -27.62 -8.71 -13.13
C ARG A 465 -29.03 -8.84 -12.57
N GLY A 466 -29.38 -8.07 -11.53
CA GLY A 466 -30.73 -8.03 -10.97
C GLY A 466 -31.76 -7.51 -11.98
N SER A 467 -31.45 -6.41 -12.67
CA SER A 467 -32.35 -5.83 -13.69
C SER A 467 -32.58 -6.78 -14.87
N ALA A 468 -31.55 -7.51 -15.31
CA ALA A 468 -31.67 -8.49 -16.40
C ALA A 468 -32.50 -9.73 -16.00
N ALA A 469 -32.45 -10.13 -14.73
CA ALA A 469 -33.26 -11.24 -14.23
C ALA A 469 -34.74 -10.86 -14.05
N GLY A 470 -35.02 -9.62 -13.59
CA GLY A 470 -36.38 -9.13 -13.43
C GLY A 470 -37.10 -8.84 -14.75
N SER A 471 -36.38 -8.43 -15.79
CA SER A 471 -36.95 -8.17 -17.13
C SER A 471 -37.24 -9.44 -17.94
N GLY A 472 -36.58 -10.57 -17.61
CA GLY A 472 -36.88 -11.88 -18.22
C GLY A 472 -38.06 -12.63 -17.58
N ALA A 473 -38.55 -12.19 -16.42
CA ALA A 473 -39.66 -12.85 -15.70
C ALA A 473 -41.05 -12.31 -16.07
N HIS A 474 -41.14 -11.22 -16.85
CA HIS A 474 -42.41 -10.67 -17.36
C HIS A 474 -42.68 -10.98 -18.84
N GLY A 475 -41.89 -11.89 -19.44
CA GLY A 475 -42.08 -12.37 -20.81
C GLY A 475 -42.21 -13.89 -20.91
N MET A 476 -42.66 -14.57 -19.84
CA MET A 476 -43.32 -15.87 -20.02
C MET A 476 -44.78 -15.58 -20.31
N ASP A 477 -45.06 -15.59 -21.61
CA ASP A 477 -46.37 -15.49 -22.21
C ASP A 477 -47.39 -16.38 -21.49
N ALA A 478 -48.51 -15.76 -21.17
CA ALA A 478 -49.77 -16.38 -20.76
C ALA A 478 -50.42 -17.22 -21.90
N VAL A 479 -49.63 -17.90 -22.73
CA VAL A 479 -50.08 -18.64 -23.91
C VAL A 479 -49.86 -20.17 -23.77
N GLU A 480 -49.25 -20.63 -22.67
CA GLU A 480 -48.96 -22.06 -22.45
C GLU A 480 -49.75 -22.67 -21.27
N LEU A 481 -50.95 -22.13 -20.97
CA LEU A 481 -51.89 -22.71 -19.99
C LEU A 481 -53.17 -23.29 -20.60
N ASP A 482 -53.32 -23.22 -21.94
CA ASP A 482 -54.51 -23.72 -22.66
C ASP A 482 -54.31 -25.12 -23.31
N GLN A 483 -53.19 -25.81 -23.08
CA GLN A 483 -52.91 -27.13 -23.67
C GLN A 483 -52.86 -28.32 -22.69
N GLN A 484 -53.30 -28.17 -21.43
CA GLN A 484 -53.30 -29.28 -20.46
C GLN A 484 -54.68 -29.73 -19.95
N LEU A 485 -55.76 -29.42 -20.67
CA LEU A 485 -57.08 -30.01 -20.40
C LEU A 485 -57.59 -30.77 -21.63
N GLY A 486 -57.06 -31.98 -21.82
CA GLY A 486 -57.66 -33.07 -22.60
C GLY A 486 -58.21 -34.16 -21.65
N PRO A 487 -59.25 -34.89 -22.07
CA PRO A 487 -60.30 -35.40 -21.18
C PRO A 487 -59.94 -36.68 -20.42
N ALA A 488 -60.67 -36.87 -19.32
CA ALA A 488 -60.69 -38.06 -18.48
C ALA A 488 -61.09 -39.33 -19.24
N ASP A 489 -60.27 -40.39 -19.10
CA ASP A 489 -60.66 -41.80 -19.17
C ASP A 489 -60.28 -42.39 -17.79
N VAL A 490 -61.22 -42.55 -16.85
CA VAL A 490 -62.20 -43.65 -16.72
C VAL A 490 -61.55 -45.04 -16.79
N ALA A 491 -61.35 -45.59 -15.59
CA ALA A 491 -61.46 -46.98 -15.18
C ALA A 491 -60.94 -48.10 -16.11
N GLU A 492 -60.00 -48.90 -15.58
CA GLU A 492 -60.25 -50.34 -15.47
C GLU A 492 -59.42 -50.98 -14.35
N GLN A 493 -60.12 -51.61 -13.43
CA GLN A 493 -59.62 -52.54 -12.43
C GLN A 493 -59.26 -53.87 -13.12
N HIS A 494 -58.12 -54.48 -12.79
CA HIS A 494 -58.03 -55.93 -12.59
C HIS A 494 -56.67 -56.32 -11.96
N GLU A 495 -56.73 -56.76 -10.70
CA GLU A 495 -55.86 -57.83 -10.15
C GLU A 495 -56.21 -59.17 -10.86
N PRO A 496 -55.36 -60.24 -10.88
CA PRO A 496 -54.71 -60.78 -9.67
C PRO A 496 -53.33 -61.48 -9.82
N LEU A 497 -52.71 -61.72 -8.66
CA LEU A 497 -51.87 -62.86 -8.24
C LEU A 497 -51.38 -63.86 -9.32
N ARG A 498 -50.06 -64.08 -9.38
CA ARG A 498 -49.49 -65.43 -9.52
C ARG A 498 -48.06 -65.55 -8.98
N ARG A 499 -47.87 -66.62 -8.20
CA ARG A 499 -46.62 -67.17 -7.67
C ARG A 499 -45.73 -67.80 -8.77
N ILE A 500 -44.50 -68.11 -8.34
CA ILE A 500 -43.61 -69.23 -8.69
C ILE A 500 -42.31 -68.79 -9.38
N GLY A 501 -41.19 -69.12 -8.73
CA GLY A 501 -39.80 -68.95 -9.16
C GLY A 501 -38.88 -68.93 -7.96
#